data_AF-A0A950FW44-F1
#
_entry.id   AF-A0A950FW44-F1
#
_cell.length_a   1.000
_cell.length_b   1.000
_cell.length_c   1.000
_cell.angle_alpha   90.00
_cell.angle_beta   90.00
_cell.angle_gamma   90.00
#
_symmetry.space_group_name_H-M   'P 1'
#
loop_
_entity.id
_entity.type
_entity.pdbx_description
1 polymer ?
#
loop_
_entity_poly.entity_id
_entity_poly.type
_entity_poly.pdbx_seq_one_letter_code
_entity_poly.pdbx_strand_id
1 'polypeptide(L)'
;MAATVSPQGAARAIVDPDHPWLGLHPFTEENQHYFFGRTAEIRDIFLRVRENPLTVLYANSGLGKTSLLRAGLIPKLRVERFRPVHLLLDFSSASPSLGDQVREALATVCADSDSDADALLERWRPLRSLWEIYAHERLRPAQIADRPPVLIFDQFEEVFTLSGQETGETTARNAEVVELFTQIADLVENRAPAGVQALLQKEPQRALDYDFGTTVARVVLAL
;
A
#
# COMPACT_ATOMS: atom_id res chain seq x y z
N MET A 1 -40.28 -12.55 25.09
CA MET A 1 -39.47 -11.32 25.17
C MET A 1 -38.04 -11.72 24.86
N ALA A 2 -37.57 -11.38 23.65
CA ALA A 2 -36.24 -11.73 23.15
C ALA A 2 -35.21 -10.76 23.76
N ALA A 3 -34.16 -11.31 24.36
CA ALA A 3 -33.01 -10.54 24.80
C ALA A 3 -32.06 -10.34 23.63
N THR A 4 -31.87 -9.08 23.26
CA THR A 4 -31.00 -8.58 22.20
C THR A 4 -29.54 -8.85 22.57
N VAL A 5 -28.83 -9.66 21.78
CA VAL A 5 -27.37 -9.79 21.87
C VAL A 5 -26.76 -8.64 21.06
N SER A 6 -26.07 -7.73 21.74
CA SER A 6 -25.24 -6.70 21.08
C SER A 6 -23.86 -7.29 20.76
N PRO A 7 -23.30 -7.08 19.56
CA PRO A 7 -21.93 -7.45 19.28
C PRO A 7 -20.97 -6.27 19.54
N GLN A 8 -19.69 -6.59 19.69
CA GLN A 8 -18.49 -5.74 19.54
C GLN A 8 -17.87 -5.07 20.76
N GLY A 9 -16.55 -5.27 20.83
CA GLY A 9 -15.59 -4.58 21.69
C GLY A 9 -14.26 -5.33 21.64
N ALA A 10 -13.59 -5.36 20.48
CA ALA A 10 -12.21 -5.83 20.41
C ALA A 10 -11.37 -4.93 21.32
N ALA A 11 -10.87 -5.48 22.42
CA ALA A 11 -10.10 -4.74 23.40
C ALA A 11 -8.84 -4.16 22.73
N ARG A 12 -8.71 -2.82 22.73
CA ARG A 12 -7.44 -2.16 22.44
C ARG A 12 -6.45 -2.62 23.50
N ALA A 13 -5.44 -3.39 23.11
CA ALA A 13 -4.33 -3.72 24.00
C ALA A 13 -3.57 -2.42 24.32
N ILE A 14 -3.63 -1.99 25.58
CA ILE A 14 -2.96 -0.79 26.09
C ILE A 14 -1.55 -1.21 26.51
N VAL A 15 -0.52 -0.54 25.99
CA VAL A 15 0.88 -0.72 26.43
C VAL A 15 1.19 0.36 27.45
N ASP A 16 1.69 -0.05 28.61
CA ASP A 16 2.16 0.83 29.65
C ASP A 16 3.55 0.39 30.15
N PRO A 17 4.25 1.22 30.95
CA PRO A 17 5.59 0.91 31.45
C PRO A 17 5.67 -0.40 32.26
N ASP A 18 4.56 -0.84 32.85
CA ASP A 18 4.48 -2.05 33.66
C ASP A 18 4.12 -3.29 32.82
N HIS A 19 3.60 -3.11 31.60
CA HIS A 19 3.23 -4.15 30.65
C HIS A 19 3.68 -3.80 29.20
N PRO A 20 4.99 -3.85 28.91
CA PRO A 20 5.54 -3.41 27.61
C PRO A 20 5.28 -4.39 26.45
N TRP A 21 4.57 -5.50 26.69
CA TRP A 21 4.39 -6.59 25.73
C TRP A 21 2.94 -6.69 25.26
N LEU A 22 2.69 -6.44 23.97
CA LEU A 22 1.36 -6.46 23.33
C LEU A 22 0.77 -7.86 23.04
N GLY A 23 1.45 -8.95 23.41
CA GLY A 23 1.07 -10.30 23.00
C GLY A 23 1.15 -10.47 21.47
N LEU A 24 0.08 -10.95 20.83
CA LEU A 24 -0.01 -11.14 19.36
C LEU A 24 -0.34 -9.86 18.59
N HIS A 25 -0.65 -8.75 19.28
CA HIS A 25 -0.95 -7.50 18.60
C HIS A 25 0.34 -6.83 18.13
N PRO A 26 0.38 -6.36 16.86
CA PRO A 26 1.57 -5.68 16.38
C PRO A 26 1.75 -4.32 17.06
N PHE A 27 3.00 -3.95 17.34
CA PHE A 27 3.32 -2.59 17.77
C PHE A 27 2.95 -1.60 16.66
N THR A 28 2.29 -0.53 17.04
CA THR A 28 1.96 0.60 16.17
C THR A 28 3.05 1.67 16.25
N GLU A 29 3.00 2.66 15.38
CA GLU A 29 3.83 3.86 15.49
C GLU A 29 3.70 4.55 16.86
N GLU A 30 2.48 4.62 17.41
CA GLU A 30 2.21 5.21 18.73
C GLU A 30 2.97 4.50 19.86
N ASN A 31 3.23 3.19 19.71
CA ASN A 31 3.90 2.37 20.70
C ASN A 31 5.37 2.07 20.34
N GLN A 32 5.96 2.81 19.38
CA GLN A 32 7.33 2.63 18.91
C GLN A 32 8.36 2.65 20.06
N HIS A 33 8.10 3.43 21.12
CA HIS A 33 8.97 3.56 22.29
C HIS A 33 9.15 2.25 23.07
N TYR A 34 8.32 1.23 22.84
CA TYR A 34 8.42 -0.10 23.43
C TYR A 34 9.03 -1.14 22.48
N PHE A 35 9.34 -0.76 21.23
CA PHE A 35 9.91 -1.65 20.23
C PHE A 35 11.44 -1.52 20.18
N PHE A 36 12.13 -2.42 20.90
CA PHE A 36 13.60 -2.39 21.03
C PHE A 36 14.31 -3.48 20.20
N GLY A 37 15.60 -3.27 19.96
CA GLY A 37 16.51 -4.31 19.46
C GLY A 37 16.49 -4.57 17.96
N ARG A 38 15.68 -3.85 17.17
CA ARG A 38 15.55 -4.02 15.70
C ARG A 38 16.04 -2.85 14.86
N THR A 39 16.85 -1.97 15.45
CA THR A 39 17.31 -0.73 14.79
C THR A 39 18.16 -1.00 13.55
N ALA A 40 19.01 -2.04 13.58
CA ALA A 40 19.84 -2.43 12.44
C ALA A 40 18.96 -2.94 11.27
N GLU A 41 18.00 -3.81 11.56
CA GLU A 41 17.09 -4.36 10.57
C GLU A 41 16.21 -3.27 9.94
N ILE A 42 15.68 -2.34 10.74
CA ILE A 42 14.90 -1.20 10.22
C ILE A 42 15.77 -0.36 9.27
N ARG A 43 17.02 -0.09 9.65
CA ARG A 43 17.94 0.67 8.81
C ARG A 43 18.22 -0.04 7.49
N ASP A 44 18.49 -1.34 7.53
CA ASP A 44 18.81 -2.12 6.34
C ASP A 44 17.61 -2.22 5.39
N ILE A 45 16.40 -2.44 5.92
CA ILE A 45 15.17 -2.44 5.12
C ILE A 45 14.95 -1.06 4.50
N PHE A 46 15.08 0.02 5.29
CA PHE A 46 14.94 1.38 4.78
C PHE A 46 15.89 1.68 3.62
N LEU A 47 17.18 1.31 3.73
CA LEU A 47 18.15 1.52 2.65
C LEU A 47 17.75 0.77 1.38
N ARG A 48 17.28 -0.48 1.50
CA ARG A 48 16.79 -1.27 0.37
C ARG A 48 15.57 -0.62 -0.30
N VAL A 49 14.59 -0.19 0.50
CA VAL A 49 13.39 0.50 -0.01
C VAL A 49 13.76 1.81 -0.72
N ARG A 50 14.74 2.55 -0.19
CA ARG A 50 15.18 3.81 -0.79
C ARG A 50 15.84 3.59 -2.15
N GLU A 51 16.65 2.55 -2.28
CA GLU A 51 17.52 2.29 -3.44
C GLU A 51 16.86 1.40 -4.51
N ASN A 52 15.82 0.64 -4.16
CA ASN A 52 15.19 -0.32 -5.07
C ASN A 52 13.70 -0.01 -5.27
N PRO A 53 13.17 -0.09 -6.51
CA PRO A 53 11.74 0.07 -6.78
C PRO A 53 10.88 -1.03 -6.13
N LEU A 54 11.45 -2.22 -5.92
CA LEU A 54 10.81 -3.36 -5.27
C LEU A 54 11.70 -3.91 -4.15
N THR A 55 11.14 -4.07 -2.97
CA THR A 55 11.77 -4.77 -1.84
C THR A 55 10.85 -5.88 -1.34
N VAL A 56 11.35 -7.10 -1.25
CA VAL A 56 10.63 -8.21 -0.63
C VAL A 56 11.16 -8.43 0.78
N LEU A 57 10.29 -8.33 1.76
CA LEU A 57 10.57 -8.65 3.16
C LEU A 57 10.00 -10.03 3.45
N TYR A 58 10.83 -10.97 3.89
CA TYR A 58 10.39 -12.31 4.27
C TYR A 58 10.72 -12.59 5.72
N ALA A 59 9.76 -13.08 6.49
CA ALA A 59 9.98 -13.57 7.85
C ALA A 59 8.99 -14.69 8.20
N ASN A 60 9.43 -15.67 9.00
CA ASN A 60 8.50 -16.68 9.53
C ASN A 60 7.35 -16.01 10.30
N SER A 61 6.16 -16.58 10.19
CA SER A 61 4.97 -16.09 10.90
C SER A 61 5.23 -16.00 12.41
N GLY A 62 4.75 -14.93 13.04
CA GLY A 62 4.94 -14.66 14.46
C GLY A 62 6.27 -13.99 14.86
N LEU A 63 7.21 -13.76 13.93
CA LEU A 63 8.47 -13.04 14.23
C LEU A 63 8.33 -11.50 14.31
N GLY A 64 7.09 -10.98 14.26
CA GLY A 64 6.82 -9.55 14.39
C GLY A 64 7.06 -8.74 13.11
N LYS A 65 6.90 -9.33 11.92
CA LYS A 65 6.98 -8.66 10.59
C LYS A 65 6.14 -7.38 10.55
N THR A 66 4.85 -7.48 10.88
CA THR A 66 3.94 -6.33 10.96
C THR A 66 4.37 -5.29 11.99
N SER A 67 4.89 -5.70 13.15
CA SER A 67 5.46 -4.76 14.14
C SER A 67 6.70 -4.04 13.59
N LEU A 68 7.59 -4.76 12.90
CA LEU A 68 8.79 -4.19 12.27
C LEU A 68 8.41 -3.15 11.21
N LEU A 69 7.38 -3.43 10.41
CA LEU A 69 6.85 -2.48 9.45
C LEU A 69 6.21 -1.27 10.14
N ARG A 70 5.25 -1.49 11.05
CA ARG A 70 4.41 -0.44 11.65
C ARG A 70 5.10 0.42 12.69
N ALA A 71 5.92 -0.17 13.54
CA ALA A 71 6.65 0.55 14.59
C ALA A 71 8.08 0.94 14.17
N GLY A 72 8.60 0.36 13.08
CA GLY A 72 9.98 0.58 12.64
C GLY A 72 10.08 1.30 11.30
N LEU A 73 9.78 0.58 10.21
CA LEU A 73 9.98 1.08 8.85
C LEU A 73 9.11 2.29 8.52
N ILE A 74 7.81 2.23 8.84
CA ILE A 74 6.83 3.27 8.52
C ILE A 74 7.21 4.62 9.18
N PRO A 75 7.50 4.69 10.49
CA PRO A 75 7.97 5.92 11.13
C PRO A 75 9.28 6.42 10.51
N LYS A 76 10.22 5.51 10.23
CA LYS A 76 11.50 5.86 9.59
C LYS A 76 11.30 6.48 8.20
N LEU A 77 10.40 5.93 7.39
CA LEU A 77 10.04 6.47 6.08
C LEU A 77 9.46 7.89 6.19
N ARG A 78 8.57 8.14 7.17
CA ARG A 78 7.99 9.48 7.38
C ARG A 78 9.04 10.52 7.76
N VAL A 79 9.98 10.17 8.64
CA VAL A 79 11.11 11.05 9.01
C VAL A 79 11.95 11.41 7.79
N GLU A 80 12.15 10.45 6.89
CA GLU A 80 12.91 10.60 5.64
C GLU A 80 12.04 11.16 4.49
N ARG A 81 10.92 11.82 4.83
CA ARG A 81 9.96 12.50 3.95
C ARG A 81 9.16 11.61 2.98
N PHE A 82 9.24 10.30 3.06
CA PHE A 82 8.35 9.41 2.31
C PHE A 82 6.91 9.42 2.87
N ARG A 83 5.97 8.95 2.04
CA ARG A 83 4.57 8.73 2.41
C ARG A 83 4.24 7.23 2.42
N PRO A 84 4.42 6.52 3.55
CA PRO A 84 4.14 5.09 3.60
C PRO A 84 2.63 4.82 3.48
N VAL A 85 2.25 4.02 2.49
CA VAL A 85 0.90 3.51 2.26
C VAL A 85 0.87 2.06 2.73
N HIS A 86 0.40 1.84 3.94
CA HIS A 86 0.28 0.48 4.51
C HIS A 86 -0.99 -0.18 4.00
N LEU A 87 -0.84 -1.34 3.36
CA LEU A 87 -1.89 -2.05 2.65
C LEU A 87 -2.07 -3.42 3.28
N LEU A 88 -3.26 -3.67 3.84
CA LEU A 88 -3.78 -5.00 4.14
C LEU A 88 -4.94 -5.22 3.20
N LEU A 89 -4.77 -6.11 2.22
CA LEU A 89 -5.77 -6.36 1.19
C LEU A 89 -6.91 -7.20 1.75
N ASP A 90 -8.15 -6.79 1.47
CA ASP A 90 -9.33 -7.57 1.79
C ASP A 90 -9.83 -8.32 0.55
N PHE A 91 -9.78 -9.65 0.62
CA PHE A 91 -10.18 -10.53 -0.48
C PHE A 91 -11.67 -10.92 -0.42
N SER A 92 -12.42 -10.44 0.57
CA SER A 92 -13.87 -10.65 0.68
C SER A 92 -14.62 -10.17 -0.57
N SER A 93 -15.60 -10.95 -1.05
CA SER A 93 -16.40 -10.57 -2.23
C SER A 93 -17.24 -9.30 -2.03
N ALA A 94 -17.47 -8.87 -0.79
CA ALA A 94 -18.16 -7.62 -0.48
C ALA A 94 -17.26 -6.37 -0.53
N SER A 95 -15.94 -6.56 -0.61
CA SER A 95 -14.96 -5.48 -0.55
C SER A 95 -14.64 -4.94 -1.94
N PRO A 96 -14.18 -3.68 -2.07
CA PRO A 96 -13.80 -3.10 -3.35
C PRO A 96 -12.79 -3.95 -4.11
N SER A 97 -12.60 -3.65 -5.40
CA SER A 97 -11.55 -4.31 -6.18
C SER A 97 -10.18 -4.10 -5.52
N LEU A 98 -9.27 -5.05 -5.67
CA LEU A 98 -7.93 -4.93 -5.06
C LEU A 98 -7.20 -3.65 -5.53
N GLY A 99 -7.40 -3.26 -6.80
CA GLY A 99 -6.86 -2.01 -7.33
C GLY A 99 -7.47 -0.76 -6.69
N ASP A 100 -8.78 -0.77 -6.42
CA ASP A 100 -9.47 0.33 -5.75
C ASP A 100 -9.04 0.46 -4.29
N GLN A 101 -8.85 -0.65 -3.56
CA GLN A 101 -8.31 -0.61 -2.20
C GLN A 101 -6.94 0.08 -2.14
N VAL A 102 -6.06 -0.20 -3.11
CA VAL A 102 -4.75 0.48 -3.20
C VAL A 102 -4.93 1.96 -3.55
N ARG A 103 -5.85 2.30 -4.45
CA ARG A 103 -6.15 3.68 -4.85
C ARG A 103 -6.70 4.51 -3.69
N GLU A 104 -7.62 3.96 -2.91
CA GLU A 104 -8.22 4.58 -1.72
C GLU A 104 -7.18 4.81 -0.62
N ALA A 105 -6.35 3.80 -0.34
CA ALA A 105 -5.26 3.93 0.64
C ALA A 105 -4.23 4.99 0.19
N LEU A 106 -3.88 5.00 -1.10
CA LEU A 106 -2.99 6.00 -1.67
C LEU A 106 -3.59 7.41 -1.59
N ALA A 107 -4.88 7.58 -1.89
CA ALA A 107 -5.59 8.84 -1.78
C ALA A 107 -5.57 9.35 -0.33
N THR A 108 -5.89 8.48 0.63
CA THR A 108 -5.88 8.80 2.07
C THR A 108 -4.53 9.31 2.54
N VAL A 109 -3.43 8.65 2.13
CA VAL A 109 -2.07 9.04 2.53
C VAL A 109 -1.57 10.26 1.76
N CYS A 110 -2.05 10.46 0.54
CA CYS A 110 -1.66 11.60 -0.29
C CYS A 110 -2.48 12.86 -0.04
N ALA A 111 -3.59 12.77 0.68
CA ALA A 111 -4.42 13.89 1.08
C ALA A 111 -3.58 14.95 1.81
N ASP A 112 -3.88 16.21 1.52
CA ASP A 112 -3.22 17.38 2.10
C ASP A 112 -4.24 18.47 2.41
N SER A 113 -3.76 19.68 2.73
CA SER A 113 -4.63 20.80 3.07
C SER A 113 -5.49 21.30 1.91
N ASP A 114 -5.10 21.03 0.66
CA ASP A 114 -5.78 21.52 -0.54
C ASP A 114 -6.68 20.45 -1.16
N SER A 115 -6.47 19.17 -0.88
CA SER A 115 -7.27 18.06 -1.41
C SER A 115 -7.35 16.91 -0.41
N ASP A 116 -8.58 16.61 0.02
CA ASP A 116 -8.86 15.40 0.79
C ASP A 116 -8.87 14.13 -0.09
N ALA A 117 -9.06 12.97 0.54
CA ALA A 117 -9.03 11.68 -0.15
C ALA A 117 -10.12 11.58 -1.24
N ASP A 118 -11.33 12.07 -0.98
CA ASP A 118 -12.45 11.99 -1.92
C ASP A 118 -12.21 12.89 -3.15
N ALA A 119 -11.67 14.09 -2.94
CA ALA A 119 -11.27 14.98 -4.02
C ALA A 119 -10.16 14.36 -4.89
N LEU A 120 -9.21 13.66 -4.27
CA LEU A 120 -8.16 12.92 -5.00
C LEU A 120 -8.76 11.77 -5.82
N LEU A 121 -9.69 11.00 -5.25
CA LEU A 121 -10.35 9.90 -5.93
C LEU A 121 -11.16 10.38 -7.15
N GLU A 122 -11.93 11.46 -7.00
CA GLU A 122 -12.66 12.05 -8.13
C GLU A 122 -11.70 12.58 -9.20
N ARG A 123 -10.59 13.22 -8.79
CA ARG A 123 -9.54 13.66 -9.72
C ARG A 123 -8.89 12.50 -10.46
N TRP A 124 -8.78 11.33 -9.84
CA TRP A 124 -8.17 10.13 -10.43
C TRP A 124 -9.16 9.24 -11.18
N ARG A 125 -10.46 9.55 -11.16
CA ARG A 125 -11.50 8.83 -11.90
C ARG A 125 -11.21 8.58 -13.39
N PRO A 126 -10.52 9.46 -14.16
CA PRO A 126 -10.16 9.15 -15.55
C PRO A 126 -8.96 8.19 -15.68
N LEU A 127 -8.12 8.05 -14.65
CA LEU A 127 -6.92 7.21 -14.67
C LEU A 127 -7.31 5.73 -14.53
N ARG A 128 -6.68 4.84 -15.28
CA ARG A 128 -7.04 3.42 -15.34
C ARG A 128 -6.04 2.51 -14.63
N SER A 129 -4.88 3.03 -14.24
CA SER A 129 -3.82 2.26 -13.59
C SER A 129 -3.19 3.03 -12.44
N LEU A 130 -2.53 2.30 -11.53
CA LEU A 130 -1.68 2.91 -10.50
C LEU A 130 -0.52 3.68 -11.12
N TRP A 131 0.10 3.19 -12.20
CA TRP A 131 1.20 3.88 -12.88
C TRP A 131 0.81 5.31 -13.32
N GLU A 132 -0.39 5.48 -13.88
CA GLU A 132 -0.88 6.81 -14.28
C GLU A 132 -1.00 7.78 -13.10
N ILE A 133 -1.32 7.31 -11.88
CA ILE A 133 -1.37 8.19 -10.69
C ILE A 133 0.02 8.80 -10.39
N TYR A 134 1.09 8.05 -10.67
CA TYR A 134 2.46 8.53 -10.45
C TYR A 134 2.97 9.36 -11.62
N ALA A 135 2.66 8.94 -12.85
CA ALA A 135 3.21 9.53 -14.07
C ALA A 135 2.40 10.73 -14.57
N HIS A 136 1.10 10.84 -14.32
CA HIS A 136 0.29 11.89 -14.93
C HIS A 136 0.63 13.28 -14.35
N GLU A 137 1.11 14.20 -15.20
CA GLU A 137 1.65 15.51 -14.81
C GLU A 137 0.67 16.36 -14.00
N ARG A 138 -0.59 16.40 -14.45
CA ARG A 138 -1.63 17.26 -13.85
C ARG A 138 -2.45 16.59 -12.75
N LEU A 139 -2.54 15.25 -12.75
CA LEU A 139 -3.45 14.50 -11.88
C LEU A 139 -2.72 13.80 -10.72
N ARG A 140 -1.38 13.65 -10.80
CA ARG A 140 -0.57 13.10 -9.71
C ARG A 140 -0.68 13.94 -8.43
N PRO A 141 -0.50 13.34 -7.23
CA PRO A 141 -0.38 14.09 -5.99
C PRO A 141 0.65 15.22 -6.09
N ALA A 142 0.31 16.43 -5.62
CA ALA A 142 1.17 17.60 -5.76
C ALA A 142 2.58 17.40 -5.13
N GLN A 143 2.62 16.74 -3.96
CA GLN A 143 3.86 16.49 -3.23
C GLN A 143 4.56 15.19 -3.63
N ILE A 144 4.22 14.56 -4.76
CA ILE A 144 4.75 13.21 -5.08
C ILE A 144 6.27 13.20 -5.26
N ALA A 145 6.86 14.28 -5.79
CA ALA A 145 8.30 14.41 -5.95
C ALA A 145 9.02 14.64 -4.61
N ASP A 146 8.47 15.50 -3.75
CA ASP A 146 9.07 15.85 -2.45
C ASP A 146 8.84 14.78 -1.38
N ARG A 147 7.68 14.11 -1.47
CA ARG A 147 7.19 13.11 -0.52
C ARG A 147 6.64 11.90 -1.27
N PRO A 148 7.51 11.11 -1.91
CA PRO A 148 7.07 9.98 -2.72
C PRO A 148 6.37 8.92 -1.86
N PRO A 149 5.20 8.44 -2.29
CA PRO A 149 4.53 7.33 -1.65
C PRO A 149 5.35 6.04 -1.73
N VAL A 150 5.26 5.21 -0.69
CA VAL A 150 5.83 3.86 -0.66
C VAL A 150 4.70 2.90 -0.38
N LEU A 151 4.37 2.04 -1.34
CA LEU A 151 3.32 1.03 -1.18
C LEU A 151 3.88 -0.13 -0.36
N ILE A 152 3.28 -0.43 0.79
CA ILE A 152 3.73 -1.49 1.70
C ILE A 152 2.60 -2.49 1.83
N PHE A 153 2.67 -3.56 1.04
CA PHE A 153 1.75 -4.69 1.12
C PHE A 153 2.19 -5.60 2.26
N ASP A 154 1.45 -5.57 3.36
CA ASP A 154 1.63 -6.48 4.47
C ASP A 154 0.76 -7.72 4.27
N GLN A 155 1.20 -8.86 4.82
CA GLN A 155 0.57 -10.16 4.62
C GLN A 155 0.35 -10.48 3.12
N PHE A 156 1.32 -10.16 2.27
CA PHE A 156 1.18 -10.36 0.82
C PHE A 156 1.05 -11.84 0.43
N GLU A 157 1.41 -12.76 1.33
CA GLU A 157 1.21 -14.19 1.16
C GLU A 157 -0.27 -14.58 0.99
N GLU A 158 -1.20 -13.75 1.48
CA GLU A 158 -2.65 -13.97 1.36
C GLU A 158 -3.15 -14.00 -0.09
N VAL A 159 -2.45 -13.28 -0.99
CA VAL A 159 -2.70 -13.35 -2.44
C VAL A 159 -2.61 -14.78 -2.97
N PHE A 160 -1.75 -15.63 -2.40
CA PHE A 160 -1.56 -17.00 -2.86
C PHE A 160 -2.49 -18.00 -2.16
N THR A 161 -2.99 -17.67 -0.97
CA THR A 161 -3.78 -18.59 -0.14
C THR A 161 -5.28 -18.35 -0.24
N LEU A 162 -5.71 -17.09 -0.40
CA LEU A 162 -7.12 -16.69 -0.40
C LEU A 162 -7.72 -16.56 -1.80
N SER A 163 -6.91 -16.54 -2.86
CA SER A 163 -7.40 -16.48 -4.25
C SER A 163 -7.84 -17.85 -4.80
N GLY A 164 -7.60 -18.95 -4.08
CA GLY A 164 -7.69 -20.33 -4.59
C GLY A 164 -8.90 -21.18 -4.22
N GLN A 165 -9.95 -20.66 -3.55
CA GLN A 165 -11.09 -21.49 -3.11
C GLN A 165 -12.18 -21.56 -4.20
N GLU A 166 -12.37 -22.70 -4.87
CA GLU A 166 -13.15 -22.89 -6.11
C GLU A 166 -14.68 -22.57 -6.05
N THR A 167 -15.06 -21.35 -6.44
CA THR A 167 -16.45 -20.93 -6.76
C THR A 167 -16.44 -19.90 -7.91
N GLY A 168 -17.60 -19.55 -8.49
CA GLY A 168 -17.67 -18.54 -9.58
C GLY A 168 -17.13 -17.15 -9.21
N GLU A 169 -17.24 -16.76 -7.93
CA GLU A 169 -16.64 -15.53 -7.36
C GLU A 169 -15.09 -15.57 -7.40
N THR A 170 -14.50 -16.76 -7.39
CA THR A 170 -13.06 -17.00 -7.37
C THR A 170 -12.40 -16.64 -8.69
N THR A 171 -13.10 -16.79 -9.82
CA THR A 171 -12.57 -16.38 -11.14
C THR A 171 -12.44 -14.86 -11.23
N ALA A 172 -13.41 -14.11 -10.69
CA ALA A 172 -13.35 -12.65 -10.66
C ALA A 172 -12.22 -12.17 -9.75
N ARG A 173 -12.09 -12.74 -8.54
CA ARG A 173 -11.01 -12.35 -7.63
C ARG A 173 -9.62 -12.74 -8.16
N ASN A 174 -9.48 -13.88 -8.84
CA ASN A 174 -8.25 -14.25 -9.53
C ASN A 174 -7.89 -13.26 -10.63
N ALA A 175 -8.87 -12.77 -11.39
CA ALA A 175 -8.63 -11.74 -12.40
C ALA A 175 -8.13 -10.44 -11.75
N GLU A 176 -8.71 -10.03 -10.63
CA GLU A 176 -8.25 -8.85 -9.88
C GLU A 176 -6.84 -9.01 -9.32
N VAL A 177 -6.48 -10.20 -8.84
CA VAL A 177 -5.11 -10.51 -8.39
C VAL A 177 -4.13 -10.36 -9.55
N VAL A 178 -4.44 -10.95 -10.70
CA VAL A 178 -3.60 -10.84 -11.92
C VAL A 178 -3.48 -9.38 -12.37
N GLU A 179 -4.57 -8.63 -12.32
CA GLU A 179 -4.59 -7.21 -12.63
C GLU A 179 -3.70 -6.41 -11.67
N LEU A 180 -3.84 -6.62 -10.35
CA LEU A 180 -3.02 -5.95 -9.35
C LEU A 180 -1.52 -6.25 -9.56
N PHE A 181 -1.14 -7.52 -9.80
CA PHE A 181 0.26 -7.86 -10.11
C PHE A 181 0.77 -7.15 -11.36
N THR A 182 -0.06 -7.06 -12.39
CA THR A 182 0.29 -6.33 -13.63
C THR A 182 0.51 -4.85 -13.33
N GLN A 183 -0.37 -4.23 -12.55
CA GLN A 183 -0.22 -2.83 -12.16
C GLN A 183 1.02 -2.59 -11.28
N ILE A 184 1.34 -3.50 -10.34
CA ILE A 184 2.56 -3.43 -9.54
C ILE A 184 3.80 -3.58 -10.44
N ALA A 185 3.79 -4.50 -11.40
CA ALA A 185 4.91 -4.69 -12.33
C ALA A 185 5.13 -3.45 -13.19
N ASP A 186 4.09 -2.90 -13.80
CA ASP A 186 4.17 -1.66 -14.59
C ASP A 186 4.69 -0.49 -13.75
N LEU A 187 4.26 -0.41 -12.49
CA LEU A 187 4.70 0.62 -11.55
C LEU A 187 6.20 0.47 -11.16
N VAL A 188 6.64 -0.75 -10.84
CA VAL A 188 8.02 -1.08 -10.45
C VAL A 188 8.99 -0.91 -11.61
N GLU A 189 8.59 -1.30 -12.82
CA GLU A 189 9.39 -1.15 -14.05
C GLU A 189 9.33 0.28 -14.62
N ASN A 190 8.51 1.17 -14.05
CA ASN A 190 8.16 2.46 -14.63
C ASN A 190 7.76 2.35 -16.11
N ARG A 191 6.95 1.34 -16.42
CA ARG A 191 6.50 1.01 -17.76
C ARG A 191 5.06 1.47 -17.94
N ALA A 192 4.81 2.29 -18.95
CA ALA A 192 3.45 2.70 -19.29
C ALA A 192 2.57 1.46 -19.56
N PRO A 193 1.40 1.31 -18.89
CA PRO A 193 0.52 0.16 -19.09
C PRO A 193 0.00 0.05 -20.53
N ALA A 194 -0.41 -1.15 -20.93
CA ALA A 194 -0.88 -1.42 -22.30
C ALA A 194 -2.00 -0.47 -22.76
N GLY A 195 -2.92 -0.11 -21.87
CA GLY A 195 -3.99 0.86 -22.16
C GLY A 195 -3.46 2.26 -22.49
N VAL A 196 -2.43 2.71 -21.75
CA VAL A 196 -1.75 3.99 -22.02
C VAL A 196 -0.95 3.90 -23.32
N GLN A 197 -0.21 2.81 -23.56
CA GLN A 197 0.52 2.64 -24.82
C GLN A 197 -0.41 2.70 -26.04
N ALA A 198 -1.55 2.01 -25.98
CA ALA A 198 -2.55 2.04 -27.04
C ALA A 198 -3.18 3.42 -27.23
N LEU A 199 -3.40 4.17 -26.14
CA LEU A 199 -3.84 5.57 -26.22
C LEU A 199 -2.79 6.44 -26.93
N LEU A 200 -1.52 6.33 -26.55
CA LEU A 200 -0.44 7.13 -27.12
C LEU A 200 -0.16 6.80 -28.59
N GLN A 201 -0.37 5.55 -29.01
CA GLN A 201 -0.31 5.19 -30.44
C GLN A 201 -1.39 5.87 -31.27
N LYS A 202 -2.61 6.02 -30.71
CA LYS A 202 -3.73 6.70 -31.38
C LYS A 202 -3.62 8.21 -31.30
N GLU A 203 -3.12 8.73 -30.18
CA GLU A 203 -3.06 10.15 -29.85
C GLU A 203 -1.67 10.52 -29.28
N PRO A 204 -0.63 10.62 -30.12
CA PRO A 204 0.75 10.88 -29.67
C PRO A 204 0.90 12.15 -28.82
N GLN A 205 0.08 13.17 -29.07
CA GLN A 205 0.07 14.42 -28.31
C GLN A 205 -0.27 14.24 -26.81
N ARG A 206 -0.96 13.15 -26.44
CA ARG A 206 -1.27 12.83 -25.03
C ARG A 206 -0.02 12.40 -24.24
N ALA A 207 1.11 12.14 -24.91
CA ALA A 207 2.38 11.87 -24.22
C ALA A 207 2.81 13.04 -23.32
N LEU A 208 2.40 14.27 -23.65
CA LEU A 208 2.68 15.47 -22.84
C LEU A 208 1.92 15.51 -21.51
N ASP A 209 0.93 14.64 -21.30
CA ASP A 209 0.23 14.54 -20.01
C ASP A 209 0.97 13.65 -19.02
N TYR A 210 2.03 12.95 -19.45
CA TYR A 210 2.74 11.96 -18.64
C TYR A 210 4.24 12.27 -18.52
N ASP A 211 4.73 12.09 -17.30
CA ASP A 211 6.13 12.11 -16.92
C ASP A 211 6.69 10.69 -16.92
N PHE A 212 7.55 10.38 -17.89
CA PHE A 212 8.17 9.07 -18.03
C PHE A 212 9.49 8.93 -17.25
N GLY A 213 10.01 10.01 -16.67
CA GLY A 213 11.42 10.08 -16.26
C GLY A 213 11.69 10.21 -14.76
N THR A 214 10.80 10.86 -14.00
CA THR A 214 11.25 11.42 -12.70
C THR A 214 10.86 10.62 -11.46
N THR A 215 9.72 9.93 -11.46
CA THR A 215 9.15 9.41 -10.21
C THR A 215 9.13 7.89 -10.20
N VAL A 216 10.14 7.31 -9.56
CA VAL A 216 10.20 5.86 -9.33
C VAL A 216 9.39 5.53 -8.07
N ALA A 217 8.27 4.87 -8.28
CA ALA A 217 7.47 4.29 -7.21
C ALA A 217 8.25 3.20 -6.48
N ARG A 218 7.95 3.04 -5.19
CA ARG A 218 8.59 2.04 -4.32
C ARG A 218 7.53 1.13 -3.73
N VAL A 219 7.76 -0.17 -3.88
CA VAL A 219 6.86 -1.21 -3.40
C VAL A 219 7.61 -2.12 -2.43
N VAL A 220 6.98 -2.41 -1.30
CA VAL A 220 7.40 -3.41 -0.33
C VAL A 220 6.36 -4.52 -0.32
N LEU A 221 6.79 -5.75 -0.56
CA LEU A 221 5.97 -6.95 -0.41
C LEU A 221 6.45 -7.71 0.82
N ALA A 222 5.62 -7.80 1.86
CA ALA A 222 5.96 -8.48 3.09
C ALA A 222 5.27 -9.85 3.16
N LEU A 223 6.08 -10.90 3.09
CA LEU A 223 5.76 -12.34 3.02
C LEU A 223 6.15 -13.08 4.31
#